data_AF-A0A8H4UQK8-F1
#
_entry.id   AF-A0A8H4UQK8-F1
#
_cell.length_a   1.000
_cell.length_b   1.000
_cell.length_c   1.000
_cell.angle_alpha   90.00
_cell.angle_beta   90.00
_cell.angle_gamma   90.00
#
_symmetry.space_group_name_H-M   'P 1'
#
loop_
_entity.id
_entity.type
_entity.pdbx_description
1 polymer ?
#
loop_
_entity_poly.entity_id
_entity_poly.type
_entity_poly.pdbx_seq_one_letter_code
_entity_poly.pdbx_strand_id
1 'polypeptide(L)'
;MPPKSAKAKNKRPLQEGDENQRQTRAHKSATTQEPEAEEPEEPEEPKEPQEQLQEQSQEQPQEEHGQAAQTEQAARKRRIPRGPKGEYFMPQFMPCECADQIGKIPMPSRWVAVIDATPGREMTLTSREWWEDHEPWLKAHKARLKLKAADWNKKEEAMKKDSSVPEDEGADDWDFVCRMRPKSERSYEKDDDEDDEEDSEDDEAEGEDKGPKPYSKFASLHPEWPWFFTMKGEDRGKWWVQEALKRDQDDFDMHFYNDFTWYGALEVIENIFAQFSDVLKSKATYRDIWPEVEGLALALRSNNLEFAMCDDSERCAKVIELVGYLAITVIDALKKENVFTPDSDIRNLGLVLCLLMRWGWEQHTSYDFEDENSSWVYKIIDMADEAGVKLVGPPKFDEELDQMRSQRAEKATKMNRWNSVNWTNKLKSYAPKTRLGGHRYDITKMSVAERKQYFVGGGGGFRML
;
A
#
# COMPACT_ATOMS: atom_id res chain seq x y z
N MET A 1 -23.21 -55.47 -19.62
CA MET A 1 -22.15 -56.45 -19.97
C MET A 1 -21.49 -56.03 -21.29
N PRO A 2 -20.24 -56.44 -21.57
CA PRO A 2 -19.30 -55.61 -22.36
C PRO A 2 -18.97 -56.19 -23.76
N PRO A 3 -18.00 -55.59 -24.47
CA PRO A 3 -16.78 -56.35 -24.77
C PRO A 3 -15.52 -55.77 -24.11
N LYS A 4 -14.51 -56.61 -23.90
CA LYS A 4 -13.31 -56.31 -23.08
C LYS A 4 -12.04 -56.09 -23.92
N SER A 5 -11.24 -55.12 -23.46
CA SER A 5 -9.76 -55.14 -23.35
C SER A 5 -8.86 -55.44 -24.56
N ALA A 6 -7.88 -54.54 -24.77
CA ALA A 6 -6.50 -54.90 -25.14
C ALA A 6 -5.50 -54.09 -24.29
N LYS A 7 -4.28 -54.60 -24.06
CA LYS A 7 -3.24 -54.02 -23.18
C LYS A 7 -1.97 -53.66 -23.96
N ALA A 8 -1.35 -52.53 -23.64
CA ALA A 8 0.12 -52.30 -23.59
C ALA A 8 0.35 -51.02 -22.76
N LYS A 9 1.10 -50.96 -21.66
CA LYS A 9 2.53 -51.26 -21.40
C LYS A 9 3.51 -50.43 -22.25
N ASN A 10 4.03 -49.36 -21.66
CA ASN A 10 5.45 -49.31 -21.31
C ASN A 10 5.76 -48.33 -20.17
N LYS A 11 6.68 -48.72 -19.28
CA LYS A 11 7.36 -47.87 -18.28
C LYS A 11 8.80 -47.67 -18.75
N ARG A 12 9.44 -46.55 -18.39
CA ARG A 12 10.67 -46.52 -17.55
C ARG A 12 11.05 -45.08 -17.14
N PRO A 13 11.90 -44.90 -16.11
CA PRO A 13 11.92 -43.68 -15.30
C PRO A 13 13.17 -42.80 -15.52
N LEU A 14 13.16 -41.62 -14.91
CA LEU A 14 14.39 -40.91 -14.51
C LEU A 14 14.85 -41.41 -13.14
N GLN A 15 16.16 -41.50 -12.96
CA GLN A 15 16.80 -42.13 -11.78
C GLN A 15 17.26 -41.06 -10.78
N GLU A 16 17.10 -41.37 -9.49
CA GLU A 16 17.98 -40.85 -8.45
C GLU A 16 19.38 -41.49 -8.58
N GLY A 17 20.41 -40.76 -8.17
CA GLY A 17 21.80 -41.21 -8.18
C GLY A 17 22.56 -40.62 -7.01
N ASP A 18 22.89 -41.49 -6.06
CA ASP A 18 23.40 -41.16 -4.73
C ASP A 18 24.84 -40.62 -4.66
N GLU A 19 25.09 -39.97 -3.50
CA GLU A 19 26.31 -39.96 -2.69
C GLU A 19 27.70 -40.18 -3.32
N ASN A 20 28.65 -39.30 -2.93
CA ASN A 20 29.91 -39.83 -2.41
C ASN A 20 30.54 -38.94 -1.31
N GLN A 21 30.43 -39.42 -0.07
CA GLN A 21 31.52 -39.70 0.88
C GLN A 21 32.69 -38.68 1.02
N ARG A 22 32.92 -38.06 2.19
CA ARG A 22 33.28 -38.61 3.54
C ARG A 22 34.80 -38.77 3.73
N GLN A 23 35.36 -38.00 4.67
CA GLN A 23 36.53 -38.29 5.53
C GLN A 23 36.72 -37.08 6.47
N THR A 24 37.08 -37.10 7.77
CA THR A 24 37.06 -38.02 8.93
C THR A 24 37.99 -37.40 9.99
N ARG A 25 37.80 -37.76 11.27
CA ARG A 25 38.64 -37.46 12.45
C ARG A 25 38.54 -36.06 13.07
N ALA A 26 38.74 -35.88 14.38
CA ALA A 26 38.55 -36.75 15.56
C ALA A 26 38.81 -35.93 16.86
N HIS A 27 38.17 -36.32 17.99
CA HIS A 27 38.66 -36.17 19.38
C HIS A 27 39.38 -34.86 19.78
N LYS A 28 38.84 -33.98 20.64
CA LYS A 28 38.67 -34.06 22.13
C LYS A 28 38.29 -32.65 22.63
N SER A 29 37.84 -32.37 23.86
CA SER A 29 37.49 -33.17 25.05
C SER A 29 36.45 -32.39 25.89
N ALA A 30 35.93 -32.98 26.98
CA ALA A 30 35.24 -32.22 28.03
C ALA A 30 36.20 -31.72 29.11
N THR A 31 35.92 -30.57 29.72
CA THR A 31 36.37 -30.21 31.09
C THR A 31 35.33 -29.30 31.72
N THR A 32 34.83 -29.73 32.87
CA THR A 32 33.89 -29.00 33.74
C THR A 32 34.67 -28.02 34.60
N GLN A 33 34.19 -26.78 34.73
CA GLN A 33 34.44 -25.95 35.91
C GLN A 33 33.13 -25.25 36.32
N GLU A 34 32.79 -25.39 37.60
CA GLU A 34 31.72 -24.67 38.29
C GLU A 34 32.25 -23.29 38.78
N PRO A 35 31.37 -22.36 39.20
CA PRO A 35 31.74 -20.96 39.40
C PRO A 35 32.38 -20.70 40.77
N GLU A 36 33.30 -19.73 40.81
CA GLU A 36 33.63 -19.01 42.05
C GLU A 36 32.76 -17.75 42.17
N ALA A 37 32.45 -17.40 43.42
CA ALA A 37 31.58 -16.29 43.78
C ALA A 37 32.37 -15.03 44.12
N GLU A 38 31.85 -13.86 43.75
CA GLU A 38 32.16 -12.61 44.43
C GLU A 38 30.90 -12.12 45.15
N GLU A 39 31.07 -11.84 46.45
CA GLU A 39 30.06 -11.26 47.34
C GLU A 39 30.10 -9.72 47.29
N PRO A 40 29.09 -9.01 47.84
CA PRO A 40 28.70 -7.69 47.34
C PRO A 40 29.42 -6.51 47.98
N GLU A 41 29.54 -5.40 47.24
CA GLU A 41 29.72 -4.07 47.82
C GLU A 41 28.37 -3.51 48.30
N GLU A 42 28.32 -3.12 49.58
CA GLU A 42 27.20 -2.42 50.23
C GLU A 42 27.30 -0.87 50.02
N PRO A 43 26.24 -0.10 50.32
CA PRO A 43 25.94 1.14 49.59
C PRO A 43 26.60 2.42 50.15
N GLU A 44 26.85 3.40 49.27
CA GLU A 44 27.00 4.80 49.67
C GLU A 44 25.62 5.48 49.83
N GLU A 45 25.48 6.22 50.93
CA GLU A 45 24.29 6.99 51.31
C GLU A 45 24.06 8.26 50.47
N PRO A 46 22.82 8.78 50.41
CA PRO A 46 22.44 9.85 49.50
C PRO A 46 22.96 11.22 49.93
N LYS A 47 23.33 12.06 48.95
CA LYS A 47 23.48 13.51 49.14
C LYS A 47 22.24 14.24 48.65
N GLU A 48 21.62 15.00 49.56
CA GLU A 48 20.49 15.88 49.29
C GLU A 48 20.84 16.99 48.26
N PRO A 49 19.83 17.52 47.53
CA PRO A 49 20.04 18.51 46.50
C PRO A 49 20.32 19.90 47.09
N GLN A 50 21.28 20.62 46.50
CA GLN A 50 21.40 22.06 46.73
C GLN A 50 20.39 22.81 45.87
N GLU A 51 19.47 23.51 46.53
CA GLU A 51 18.64 24.55 45.92
C GLU A 51 19.53 25.63 45.29
N GLN A 52 19.26 25.98 44.04
CA GLN A 52 19.58 27.31 43.51
C GLN A 52 18.31 27.96 42.99
N LEU A 53 17.73 28.80 43.86
CA LEU A 53 16.76 29.81 43.48
C LEU A 53 17.41 30.79 42.50
N GLN A 54 16.88 30.87 41.28
CA GLN A 54 16.86 32.11 40.52
C GLN A 54 15.42 32.40 40.09
N GLU A 55 14.82 33.38 40.76
CA GLU A 55 13.70 34.11 40.22
C GLU A 55 14.13 34.78 38.91
N GLN A 56 13.31 34.70 37.86
CA GLN A 56 12.88 35.92 37.18
C GLN A 56 11.63 35.71 36.30
N SER A 57 10.59 36.45 36.69
CA SER A 57 9.63 37.14 35.82
C SER A 57 8.81 36.31 34.82
N GLN A 58 7.56 36.07 35.22
CA GLN A 58 6.44 36.03 34.28
C GLN A 58 6.26 37.41 33.64
N GLU A 59 6.21 37.49 32.30
CA GLU A 59 5.48 38.54 31.61
C GLU A 59 4.44 37.90 30.68
N GLN A 60 3.17 38.16 30.97
CA GLN A 60 2.07 37.93 30.03
C GLN A 60 1.97 39.14 29.09
N PRO A 61 1.93 38.94 27.76
CA PRO A 61 1.32 39.91 26.87
C PRO A 61 -0.21 39.76 26.92
N GLN A 62 -0.90 40.86 27.11
CA GLN A 62 -2.36 40.92 27.16
C GLN A 62 -2.98 40.74 25.76
N GLU A 63 -4.27 40.39 25.74
CA GLU A 63 -5.08 40.42 24.51
C GLU A 63 -5.22 41.85 23.99
N GLU A 64 -4.73 42.12 22.77
CA GLU A 64 -5.23 43.24 21.95
C GLU A 64 -5.84 42.70 20.65
N HIS A 65 -7.14 42.93 20.48
CA HIS A 65 -7.80 42.83 19.18
C HIS A 65 -7.33 43.98 18.27
N GLY A 66 -6.55 43.68 17.23
CA GLY A 66 -6.13 44.72 16.29
C GLY A 66 -5.42 44.23 15.03
N GLN A 67 -6.17 44.08 13.95
CA GLN A 67 -5.71 44.04 12.55
C GLN A 67 -4.80 42.85 12.16
N ALA A 68 -5.38 41.97 11.33
CA ALA A 68 -4.63 40.91 10.66
C ALA A 68 -3.58 41.51 9.72
N ALA A 69 -2.32 41.50 10.13
CA ALA A 69 -1.21 41.58 9.21
C ALA A 69 -1.25 40.33 8.31
N GLN A 70 -1.66 40.51 7.05
CA GLN A 70 -1.40 39.53 6.00
C GLN A 70 0.11 39.40 5.85
N THR A 71 0.68 38.48 6.63
CA THR A 71 2.04 37.99 6.40
C THR A 71 1.97 37.28 5.07
N GLU A 72 2.72 37.74 4.06
CA GLU A 72 2.84 37.04 2.79
C GLU A 72 3.31 35.60 3.07
N GLN A 73 2.38 34.65 3.05
CA GLN A 73 2.75 33.24 3.14
C GLN A 73 3.57 32.91 1.90
N ALA A 74 4.84 32.60 2.10
CA ALA A 74 5.74 32.23 1.02
C ALA A 74 5.10 31.07 0.23
N ALA A 75 4.94 31.25 -1.09
CA ALA A 75 4.19 30.35 -1.94
C ALA A 75 4.57 28.88 -1.69
N ARG A 76 3.60 28.06 -1.31
CA ARG A 76 3.80 26.64 -0.96
C ARG A 76 4.32 25.90 -2.18
N LYS A 77 5.39 25.12 -2.02
CA LYS A 77 6.00 24.35 -3.10
C LYS A 77 5.42 22.96 -3.17
N ARG A 78 5.22 22.48 -4.39
CA ARG A 78 4.73 21.13 -4.68
C ARG A 78 5.65 20.05 -4.08
N ARG A 79 5.11 19.18 -3.23
CA ARG A 79 5.78 17.93 -2.85
C ARG A 79 5.92 17.02 -4.07
N ILE A 80 7.00 16.24 -4.09
CA ILE A 80 7.25 15.27 -5.15
C ILE A 80 6.91 13.88 -4.59
N PRO A 81 6.01 13.09 -5.21
CA PRO A 81 5.63 11.78 -4.70
C PRO A 81 6.80 10.80 -4.55
N ARG A 82 6.81 10.01 -3.47
CA ARG A 82 7.90 9.04 -3.17
C ARG A 82 7.41 7.70 -2.61
N GLY A 83 8.13 6.65 -2.97
CA GLY A 83 7.98 5.32 -2.40
C GLY A 83 8.39 5.25 -0.91
N PRO A 84 8.14 4.09 -0.26
CA PRO A 84 8.42 3.79 1.14
C PRO A 84 9.80 4.21 1.66
N LYS A 85 10.84 4.12 0.82
CA LYS A 85 12.25 4.38 1.14
C LYS A 85 12.81 5.54 0.31
N GLY A 86 11.94 6.43 -0.18
CA GLY A 86 12.32 7.57 -1.02
C GLY A 86 12.48 7.24 -2.51
N GLU A 87 11.94 6.11 -2.97
CA GLU A 87 12.02 5.72 -4.38
C GLU A 87 11.19 6.64 -5.30
N TYR A 88 11.59 6.70 -6.57
CA TYR A 88 10.90 7.45 -7.61
C TYR A 88 9.84 6.59 -8.28
N PHE A 89 8.66 7.16 -8.51
CA PHE A 89 7.61 6.52 -9.29
C PHE A 89 8.00 6.35 -10.76
N MET A 90 7.56 5.22 -11.32
CA MET A 90 7.42 5.03 -12.75
C MET A 90 6.32 5.98 -13.25
N PRO A 91 6.50 6.72 -14.37
CA PRO A 91 5.45 7.60 -14.87
C PRO A 91 4.20 6.80 -15.27
N GLN A 92 3.03 7.26 -14.84
CA GLN A 92 1.73 6.79 -15.37
C GLN A 92 1.41 7.47 -16.71
N PHE A 93 1.72 8.77 -16.79
CA PHE A 93 1.60 9.57 -17.99
C PHE A 93 2.97 9.67 -18.65
N MET A 94 3.02 9.42 -19.96
CA MET A 94 4.25 9.41 -20.73
C MET A 94 4.28 10.56 -21.73
N PRO A 95 5.36 11.36 -21.77
CA PRO A 95 5.47 12.43 -22.75
C PRO A 95 5.44 11.89 -24.18
N CYS A 96 4.81 12.62 -25.10
CA CYS A 96 4.69 12.19 -26.50
C CYS A 96 6.05 11.88 -27.14
N GLU A 97 7.13 12.57 -26.72
CA GLU A 97 8.50 12.34 -27.17
C GLU A 97 9.07 10.96 -26.79
N CYS A 98 8.44 10.25 -25.85
CA CYS A 98 8.82 8.90 -25.41
C CYS A 98 8.05 7.77 -26.14
N ALA A 99 6.97 8.07 -26.87
CA ALA A 99 6.01 7.09 -27.40
C ALA A 99 6.68 5.96 -28.20
N ASP A 100 7.51 6.29 -29.20
CA ASP A 100 8.20 5.31 -30.06
C ASP A 100 9.14 4.33 -29.32
N GLN A 101 9.53 4.66 -28.08
CA GLN A 101 10.49 3.88 -27.31
C GLN A 101 9.90 3.28 -26.02
N ILE A 102 8.70 3.65 -25.58
CA ILE A 102 8.20 3.25 -24.26
C ILE A 102 7.99 1.74 -24.13
N GLY A 103 7.43 1.08 -25.15
CA GLY A 103 7.30 -0.39 -25.20
C GLY A 103 8.62 -1.19 -25.25
N LYS A 104 9.78 -0.52 -25.16
CA LYS A 104 11.11 -1.15 -24.98
C LYS A 104 11.58 -1.13 -23.53
N ILE A 105 10.85 -0.46 -22.65
CA ILE A 105 11.04 -0.48 -21.20
C ILE A 105 10.00 -1.45 -20.63
N PRO A 106 10.37 -2.40 -19.76
CA PRO A 106 9.39 -3.24 -19.10
C PRO A 106 8.59 -2.38 -18.12
N MET A 107 7.36 -2.06 -18.51
CA MET A 107 6.38 -1.34 -17.71
C MET A 107 5.04 -2.08 -17.85
N PRO A 108 4.29 -2.27 -16.75
CA PRO A 108 3.02 -2.94 -16.81
C PRO A 108 1.99 -2.07 -17.54
N SER A 109 1.21 -2.67 -18.44
CA SER A 109 0.31 -1.95 -19.34
C SER A 109 -0.74 -1.13 -18.60
N ARG A 110 -1.39 -1.69 -17.57
CA ARG A 110 -2.41 -0.99 -16.76
C ARG A 110 -1.88 0.16 -15.89
N TRP A 111 -0.57 0.28 -15.70
CA TRP A 111 0.02 1.44 -15.01
C TRP A 111 0.13 2.66 -15.93
N VAL A 112 0.27 2.44 -17.24
CA VAL A 112 0.43 3.53 -18.23
C VAL A 112 -0.94 4.05 -18.60
N ALA A 113 -1.42 5.03 -17.83
CA ALA A 113 -2.77 5.59 -17.98
C ALA A 113 -3.00 6.21 -19.37
N VAL A 114 -2.06 7.03 -19.86
CA VAL A 114 -2.15 7.68 -21.19
C VAL A 114 -0.75 7.96 -21.74
N ILE A 115 -0.53 7.70 -23.03
CA ILE A 115 0.48 8.38 -23.84
C ILE A 115 -0.23 9.55 -24.50
N ASP A 116 -0.12 10.75 -23.95
CA ASP A 116 -0.94 11.86 -24.41
C ASP A 116 -0.41 12.44 -25.73
N ALA A 117 -0.95 11.93 -26.82
CA ALA A 117 -0.73 12.39 -28.19
C ALA A 117 -1.84 13.34 -28.68
N THR A 118 -2.72 13.81 -27.79
CA THR A 118 -3.90 14.61 -28.15
C THR A 118 -3.48 16.03 -28.58
N PRO A 119 -3.66 16.43 -29.85
CA PRO A 119 -3.12 17.70 -30.36
C PRO A 119 -3.54 18.90 -29.51
N GLY A 120 -2.55 19.58 -28.92
CA GLY A 120 -2.76 20.77 -28.07
C GLY A 120 -3.21 20.50 -26.63
N ARG A 121 -3.31 19.24 -26.19
CA ARG A 121 -3.33 18.85 -24.77
C ARG A 121 -2.07 18.12 -24.32
N GLU A 122 -1.35 17.51 -25.28
CA GLU A 122 -0.05 16.83 -25.14
C GLU A 122 0.72 17.18 -23.85
N MET A 123 0.70 16.26 -22.90
CA MET A 123 1.71 16.28 -21.85
C MET A 123 3.10 16.06 -22.50
N THR A 124 3.85 17.14 -22.68
CA THR A 124 5.19 17.14 -23.31
C THR A 124 6.29 17.26 -22.26
N LEU A 125 7.55 17.08 -22.68
CA LEU A 125 8.73 17.45 -21.89
C LEU A 125 8.86 18.97 -21.60
N THR A 126 7.81 19.77 -21.84
CA THR A 126 7.71 21.16 -21.37
C THR A 126 6.96 21.30 -20.04
N SER A 127 6.37 20.23 -19.50
CA SER A 127 5.74 20.22 -18.17
C SER A 127 6.79 20.25 -17.06
N ARG A 128 6.71 21.23 -16.15
CA ARG A 128 7.63 21.36 -15.02
C ARG A 128 7.42 20.25 -13.99
N GLU A 129 6.18 20.06 -13.58
CA GLU A 129 5.77 19.08 -12.57
C GLU A 129 6.23 17.67 -12.95
N TRP A 130 6.04 17.29 -14.22
CA TRP A 130 6.43 15.98 -14.71
C TRP A 130 7.96 15.77 -14.67
N TRP A 131 8.76 16.82 -14.93
CA TRP A 131 10.22 16.76 -14.75
C TRP A 131 10.62 16.62 -13.27
N GLU A 132 9.95 17.33 -12.36
CA GLU A 132 10.22 17.24 -10.91
C GLU A 132 9.88 15.84 -10.36
N ASP A 133 8.79 15.23 -10.83
CA ASP A 133 8.37 13.87 -10.46
C ASP A 133 9.30 12.78 -11.01
N HIS A 134 9.69 12.89 -12.28
CA HIS A 134 10.23 11.76 -13.05
C HIS A 134 11.65 11.94 -13.63
N GLU A 135 12.35 13.05 -13.37
CA GLU A 135 13.72 13.27 -13.88
C GLU A 135 14.68 12.08 -13.59
N PRO A 136 14.74 11.50 -12.37
CA PRO A 136 15.67 10.39 -12.12
C PRO A 136 15.26 9.10 -12.82
N TRP A 137 13.95 8.87 -13.02
CA TRP A 137 13.47 7.76 -13.84
C TRP A 137 13.89 7.94 -15.31
N LEU A 138 13.76 9.15 -15.87
CA LEU A 138 14.26 9.48 -17.20
C LEU A 138 15.77 9.28 -17.33
N LYS A 139 16.55 9.73 -16.34
CA LYS A 139 18.01 9.56 -16.33
C LYS A 139 18.40 8.08 -16.35
N ALA A 140 17.72 7.24 -15.57
CA ALA A 140 17.94 5.79 -15.58
C ALA A 140 17.59 5.14 -16.94
N HIS A 141 16.60 5.67 -17.66
CA HIS A 141 16.11 5.11 -18.93
C HIS A 141 16.60 5.83 -20.20
N LYS A 142 17.45 6.86 -20.08
CA LYS A 142 17.91 7.74 -21.17
C LYS A 142 18.39 6.99 -22.42
N ALA A 143 19.15 5.91 -22.24
CA ALA A 143 19.66 5.09 -23.35
C ALA A 143 18.57 4.31 -24.10
N ARG A 144 17.49 3.91 -23.42
CA ARG A 144 16.34 3.21 -24.02
C ARG A 144 15.39 4.18 -24.72
N LEU A 145 15.15 5.35 -24.12
CA LEU A 145 14.25 6.39 -24.62
C LEU A 145 14.78 7.19 -25.82
N LYS A 146 16.09 7.17 -26.07
CA LYS A 146 16.74 7.84 -27.22
C LYS A 146 16.47 9.36 -27.34
N LEU A 147 16.09 10.02 -26.24
CA LEU A 147 15.82 11.46 -26.19
C LEU A 147 17.02 12.27 -26.69
N LYS A 148 16.77 13.21 -27.61
CA LYS A 148 17.80 14.05 -28.24
C LYS A 148 18.21 15.18 -27.30
N ALA A 149 19.35 15.84 -27.56
CA ALA A 149 19.77 16.99 -26.76
C ALA A 149 18.70 18.11 -26.70
N ALA A 150 17.97 18.33 -27.79
CA ALA A 150 16.84 19.28 -27.84
C ALA A 150 15.71 18.93 -26.85
N ASP A 151 15.45 17.64 -26.60
CA ASP A 151 14.42 17.20 -25.65
C ASP A 151 14.84 17.44 -24.20
N TRP A 152 16.14 17.30 -23.91
CA TRP A 152 16.70 17.69 -22.60
C TRP A 152 16.69 19.22 -22.39
N ASN A 153 16.87 20.02 -23.44
CA ASN A 153 16.77 21.48 -23.35
C ASN A 153 15.36 21.97 -22.98
N LYS A 154 14.30 21.20 -23.30
CA LYS A 154 12.92 21.53 -22.87
C LYS A 154 12.79 21.56 -21.34
N LYS A 155 13.63 20.81 -20.62
CA LYS A 155 13.71 20.88 -19.15
C LYS A 155 14.06 22.29 -18.68
N GLU A 156 15.12 22.89 -19.23
CA GLU A 156 15.60 24.20 -18.78
C GLU A 156 14.56 25.31 -18.99
N GLU A 157 13.71 25.19 -20.02
CA GLU A 157 12.54 26.07 -20.21
C GLU A 157 11.39 25.72 -19.26
N ALA A 158 11.11 24.43 -19.01
CA ALA A 158 10.08 24.00 -18.08
C ALA A 158 10.37 24.47 -16.64
N MET A 159 11.61 24.37 -16.17
CA MET A 159 12.02 24.76 -14.82
C MET A 159 11.95 26.28 -14.56
N LYS A 160 11.69 27.12 -15.59
CA LYS A 160 11.41 28.56 -15.43
C LYS A 160 9.95 28.87 -15.08
N LYS A 161 9.03 27.93 -15.31
CA LYS A 161 7.61 28.07 -14.94
C LYS A 161 7.50 28.08 -13.41
N ASP A 162 6.47 28.74 -12.89
CA ASP A 162 6.16 28.68 -11.45
C ASP A 162 5.80 27.23 -11.03
N SER A 163 6.01 26.93 -9.75
CA SER A 163 5.69 25.65 -9.10
C SER A 163 5.01 25.86 -7.74
N SER A 164 4.36 27.01 -7.55
CA SER A 164 3.46 27.27 -6.44
C SER A 164 2.24 26.33 -6.52
N VAL A 165 1.92 25.68 -5.40
CA VAL A 165 0.65 24.95 -5.25
C VAL A 165 -0.44 25.95 -4.83
N PRO A 166 -1.66 25.87 -5.39
CA PRO A 166 -2.81 26.64 -4.90
C PRO A 166 -3.03 26.49 -3.39
N GLU A 167 -3.53 27.54 -2.74
CA GLU A 167 -3.77 27.54 -1.29
C GLU A 167 -4.85 26.52 -0.84
N ASP A 168 -5.66 26.02 -1.78
CA ASP A 168 -6.71 25.03 -1.54
C ASP A 168 -6.25 23.58 -1.82
N GLU A 169 -4.98 23.35 -2.15
CA GLU A 169 -4.42 22.04 -2.54
C GLU A 169 -3.36 21.50 -1.55
N GLY A 170 -3.23 20.17 -1.52
CA GLY A 170 -2.24 19.48 -0.71
C GLY A 170 -0.81 19.67 -1.24
N ALA A 171 0.07 20.22 -0.41
CA ALA A 171 1.50 20.39 -0.70
C ALA A 171 2.41 19.67 0.32
N ASP A 172 1.88 19.27 1.48
CA ASP A 172 2.62 18.61 2.57
C ASP A 172 2.17 17.15 2.76
N ASP A 173 3.03 16.31 3.34
CA ASP A 173 2.78 14.87 3.49
C ASP A 173 1.53 14.52 4.34
N TRP A 174 1.19 15.38 5.30
CA TRP A 174 0.04 15.21 6.21
C TRP A 174 -1.24 15.91 5.72
N ASP A 175 -1.21 16.52 4.54
CA ASP A 175 -2.38 17.19 3.98
C ASP A 175 -3.44 16.17 3.56
N PHE A 176 -4.64 16.27 4.14
CA PHE A 176 -5.79 15.46 3.73
C PHE A 176 -6.47 16.09 2.52
N VAL A 177 -6.49 15.36 1.40
CA VAL A 177 -7.04 15.81 0.13
C VAL A 177 -8.16 14.90 -0.35
N CYS A 178 -9.15 15.49 -1.02
CA CYS A 178 -10.24 14.77 -1.63
C CYS A 178 -9.78 13.93 -2.83
N ARG A 179 -10.30 12.71 -2.91
CA ARG A 179 -9.92 11.68 -3.86
C ARG A 179 -11.13 11.11 -4.59
N MET A 180 -10.88 10.61 -5.78
CA MET A 180 -11.91 10.04 -6.65
C MET A 180 -12.54 8.81 -5.99
N ARG A 181 -13.87 8.79 -5.84
CA ARG A 181 -14.59 7.58 -5.41
C ARG A 181 -14.37 6.46 -6.44
N PRO A 182 -14.03 5.22 -6.03
CA PRO A 182 -13.87 4.08 -6.94
C PRO A 182 -15.14 3.82 -7.76
N LYS A 183 -15.02 3.21 -8.96
CA LYS A 183 -16.18 2.96 -9.84
C LYS A 183 -17.26 2.10 -9.16
N SER A 184 -16.87 1.05 -8.44
CA SER A 184 -17.78 0.18 -7.65
C SER A 184 -18.66 0.98 -6.70
N GLU A 185 -18.08 1.96 -6.02
CA GLU A 185 -18.72 2.77 -4.98
C GLU A 185 -19.58 3.93 -5.54
N ARG A 186 -19.66 4.06 -6.88
CA ARG A 186 -20.59 4.98 -7.57
C ARG A 186 -21.84 4.29 -8.09
N SER A 187 -21.76 3.00 -8.39
CA SER A 187 -22.89 2.26 -8.98
C SER A 187 -24.10 2.26 -8.05
N TYR A 188 -23.86 2.19 -6.75
CA TYR A 188 -24.87 2.12 -5.70
C TYR A 188 -25.69 3.41 -5.48
N GLU A 189 -25.39 4.50 -6.19
CA GLU A 189 -26.21 5.73 -6.19
C GLU A 189 -27.28 5.71 -7.32
N LYS A 190 -27.37 4.64 -8.11
CA LYS A 190 -28.33 4.48 -9.23
C LYS A 190 -29.37 3.35 -9.05
N ASP A 191 -29.37 2.60 -7.96
CA ASP A 191 -30.27 1.45 -7.72
C ASP A 191 -31.70 1.88 -7.26
N ASP A 192 -32.40 2.72 -8.03
CA ASP A 192 -33.80 3.11 -7.73
C ASP A 192 -34.71 3.27 -8.97
N ASP A 193 -34.26 2.82 -10.16
CA ASP A 193 -35.08 2.67 -11.37
C ASP A 193 -34.78 1.30 -12.04
N GLU A 194 -35.84 0.63 -12.53
CA GLU A 194 -35.86 -0.78 -12.94
C GLU A 194 -35.28 -1.06 -14.36
N ASP A 195 -34.85 -2.30 -14.58
CA ASP A 195 -34.72 -3.06 -15.84
C ASP A 195 -34.27 -2.34 -17.14
N ASP A 196 -33.03 -2.62 -17.57
CA ASP A 196 -32.79 -3.28 -18.88
C ASP A 196 -31.32 -3.77 -19.03
N GLU A 197 -31.13 -5.07 -19.29
CA GLU A 197 -29.84 -5.65 -19.70
C GLU A 197 -29.68 -5.55 -21.22
N GLU A 198 -29.01 -4.51 -21.74
CA GLU A 198 -28.38 -4.60 -23.07
C GLU A 198 -26.89 -4.19 -23.05
N ASP A 199 -26.07 -5.17 -23.43
CA ASP A 199 -24.61 -5.15 -23.50
C ASP A 199 -24.15 -4.20 -24.63
N SER A 200 -23.71 -2.99 -24.26
CA SER A 200 -23.12 -2.03 -25.20
C SER A 200 -21.84 -1.41 -24.64
N GLU A 201 -20.71 -1.75 -25.28
CA GLU A 201 -19.45 -1.05 -25.14
C GLU A 201 -19.54 0.33 -25.83
N ASP A 202 -20.19 1.31 -25.21
CA ASP A 202 -20.02 2.73 -25.56
C ASP A 202 -19.85 3.60 -24.30
N ASP A 203 -18.83 4.45 -24.33
CA ASP A 203 -18.03 4.79 -23.14
C ASP A 203 -18.40 6.16 -22.52
N GLU A 204 -19.70 6.50 -22.51
CA GLU A 204 -20.23 7.73 -21.89
C GLU A 204 -21.46 7.46 -21.00
N ALA A 205 -21.24 6.73 -19.89
CA ALA A 205 -22.22 6.59 -18.82
C ALA A 205 -22.39 7.91 -18.03
N GLU A 206 -23.16 8.84 -18.59
CA GLU A 206 -23.58 10.06 -17.90
C GLU A 206 -24.24 9.74 -16.55
N GLY A 207 -23.81 10.49 -15.54
CA GLY A 207 -24.20 10.37 -14.15
C GLY A 207 -23.74 11.66 -13.50
N GLU A 208 -24.38 12.76 -13.91
CA GLU A 208 -23.87 14.10 -13.70
C GLU A 208 -24.03 14.58 -12.25
N ASP A 209 -23.05 14.23 -11.43
CA ASP A 209 -22.56 15.15 -10.40
C ASP A 209 -22.00 16.40 -11.13
N LYS A 210 -22.89 17.35 -11.46
CA LYS A 210 -22.66 18.53 -12.32
C LYS A 210 -21.68 19.56 -11.73
N GLY A 211 -21.15 19.32 -10.54
CA GLY A 211 -20.17 20.18 -9.89
C GLY A 211 -18.72 19.89 -10.34
N PRO A 212 -17.81 20.87 -10.24
CA PRO A 212 -16.37 20.60 -10.31
C PRO A 212 -15.98 19.72 -9.11
N LYS A 213 -15.60 18.46 -9.38
CA LYS A 213 -15.30 17.48 -8.34
C LYS A 213 -14.01 17.87 -7.60
N PRO A 214 -13.96 17.82 -6.26
CA PRO A 214 -12.92 18.47 -5.45
C PRO A 214 -11.56 17.74 -5.45
N TYR A 215 -11.17 17.08 -6.53
CA TYR A 215 -9.98 16.23 -6.55
C TYR A 215 -8.70 17.02 -6.27
N SER A 216 -7.89 16.51 -5.34
CA SER A 216 -6.66 17.14 -4.81
C SER A 216 -6.86 18.40 -3.98
N LYS A 217 -8.10 18.90 -3.85
CA LYS A 217 -8.45 19.98 -2.93
C LYS A 217 -8.48 19.49 -1.49
N PHE A 218 -8.26 20.39 -0.55
CA PHE A 218 -8.30 20.07 0.88
C PHE A 218 -9.65 19.54 1.33
N ALA A 219 -9.64 18.39 2.02
CA ALA A 219 -10.86 17.77 2.55
C ALA A 219 -11.59 18.63 3.61
N SER A 220 -10.90 19.60 4.22
CA SER A 220 -11.51 20.58 5.14
C SER A 220 -12.40 21.62 4.42
N LEU A 221 -12.23 21.80 3.11
CA LEU A 221 -13.06 22.68 2.29
C LEU A 221 -14.28 21.94 1.68
N HIS A 222 -14.30 20.61 1.81
CA HIS A 222 -15.27 19.69 1.21
C HIS A 222 -15.73 18.61 2.21
N PRO A 223 -16.31 18.98 3.38
CA PRO A 223 -16.70 18.03 4.42
C PRO A 223 -17.79 17.04 3.99
N GLU A 224 -18.52 17.34 2.91
CA GLU A 224 -19.48 16.44 2.25
C GLU A 224 -18.81 15.32 1.44
N TRP A 225 -17.52 15.44 1.12
CA TRP A 225 -16.82 14.50 0.25
C TRP A 225 -16.21 13.34 1.07
N PRO A 226 -16.72 12.09 0.97
CA PRO A 226 -16.35 11.06 1.94
C PRO A 226 -14.99 10.40 1.68
N TRP A 227 -14.38 10.59 0.50
CA TRP A 227 -13.10 9.98 0.13
C TRP A 227 -11.96 10.97 0.23
N PHE A 228 -11.19 10.88 1.31
CA PHE A 228 -9.98 11.67 1.50
C PHE A 228 -8.91 10.93 2.29
N PHE A 229 -7.66 11.22 1.95
CA PHE A 229 -6.46 10.56 2.48
C PHE A 229 -5.35 11.59 2.63
N THR A 230 -4.36 11.31 3.49
CA THR A 230 -3.12 12.09 3.49
C THR A 230 -2.39 11.93 2.15
N MET A 231 -1.71 12.98 1.69
CA MET A 231 -0.87 12.91 0.48
C MET A 231 0.16 11.78 0.57
N LYS A 232 0.75 11.55 1.75
CA LYS A 232 1.69 10.44 1.98
C LYS A 232 1.01 9.07 1.96
N GLY A 233 -0.22 8.96 2.44
CA GLY A 233 -1.01 7.72 2.42
C GLY A 233 -1.41 7.30 1.00
N GLU A 234 -1.78 8.28 0.17
CA GLU A 234 -2.02 8.05 -1.26
C GLU A 234 -0.75 7.62 -2.00
N ASP A 235 0.39 8.27 -1.74
CA ASP A 235 1.69 7.85 -2.27
C ASP A 235 1.96 6.38 -1.93
N ARG A 236 1.72 5.94 -0.68
CA ARG A 236 1.87 4.53 -0.30
C ARG A 236 0.93 3.63 -1.10
N GLY A 237 -0.35 3.99 -1.22
CA GLY A 237 -1.32 3.21 -2.00
C GLY A 237 -0.90 3.05 -3.46
N LYS A 238 -0.57 4.16 -4.13
CA LYS A 238 -0.05 4.17 -5.51
C LYS A 238 1.23 3.35 -5.66
N TRP A 239 2.14 3.42 -4.69
CA TRP A 239 3.39 2.67 -4.74
C TRP A 239 3.16 1.16 -4.68
N TRP A 240 2.28 0.69 -3.79
CA TRP A 240 1.99 -0.72 -3.65
C TRP A 240 1.17 -1.28 -4.83
N VAL A 241 0.26 -0.48 -5.41
CA VAL A 241 -0.38 -0.79 -6.71
C VAL A 241 0.67 -0.95 -7.80
N GLN A 242 1.59 0.02 -7.93
CA GLN A 242 2.68 -0.05 -8.91
C GLN A 242 3.56 -1.29 -8.71
N GLU A 243 3.88 -1.67 -7.46
CA GLU A 243 4.63 -2.89 -7.17
C GLU A 243 3.85 -4.17 -7.52
N ALA A 244 2.53 -4.19 -7.33
CA ALA A 244 1.68 -5.32 -7.71
C ALA A 244 1.68 -5.53 -9.24
N LEU A 245 1.41 -4.46 -9.99
CA LEU A 245 1.38 -4.49 -11.46
C LEU A 245 2.72 -4.95 -12.08
N LYS A 246 3.87 -4.66 -11.46
CA LYS A 246 5.19 -5.17 -11.90
C LYS A 246 5.35 -6.70 -11.83
N ARG A 247 4.39 -7.39 -11.19
CA ARG A 247 4.41 -8.83 -10.94
C ARG A 247 3.23 -9.56 -11.58
N ASP A 248 2.31 -8.82 -12.21
CA ASP A 248 1.25 -9.40 -13.00
C ASP A 248 1.79 -9.81 -14.37
N GLN A 249 1.63 -11.08 -14.75
CA GLN A 249 2.14 -11.59 -16.02
C GLN A 249 1.35 -11.07 -17.25
N ASP A 250 0.06 -10.75 -17.07
CA ASP A 250 -0.82 -10.30 -18.15
C ASP A 250 -0.48 -8.86 -18.57
N ASP A 251 -0.05 -8.02 -17.61
CA ASP A 251 0.46 -6.66 -17.86
C ASP A 251 1.72 -6.60 -18.75
N PHE A 252 2.35 -7.75 -19.04
CA PHE A 252 3.53 -7.87 -19.90
C PHE A 252 3.34 -8.84 -21.09
N ASP A 253 2.13 -9.30 -21.39
CA ASP A 253 1.83 -10.34 -22.38
C ASP A 253 2.63 -11.65 -22.16
N MET A 254 2.80 -12.05 -20.90
CA MET A 254 3.62 -13.19 -20.48
C MET A 254 2.80 -14.26 -19.74
N HIS A 255 3.27 -15.50 -19.81
CA HIS A 255 2.75 -16.58 -18.99
C HIS A 255 3.91 -17.43 -18.46
N PHE A 256 4.10 -17.41 -17.14
CA PHE A 256 5.08 -18.24 -16.45
C PHE A 256 4.44 -19.54 -15.98
N TYR A 257 3.32 -19.39 -15.27
CA TYR A 257 2.39 -20.42 -14.80
C TYR A 257 1.18 -19.71 -14.18
N ASN A 258 0.07 -20.42 -13.96
CA ASN A 258 -1.22 -19.84 -13.52
C ASN A 258 -1.09 -18.85 -12.35
N ASP A 259 -0.55 -19.31 -11.22
CA ASP A 259 -0.53 -18.57 -9.97
C ASP A 259 0.58 -17.50 -9.86
N PHE A 260 1.35 -17.25 -10.92
CA PHE A 260 2.51 -16.34 -10.87
C PHE A 260 2.14 -14.94 -10.34
N THR A 261 1.05 -14.36 -10.86
CA THR A 261 0.54 -13.05 -10.42
C THR A 261 0.15 -13.05 -8.94
N TRP A 262 -0.54 -14.11 -8.45
CA TRP A 262 -0.98 -14.21 -7.06
C TRP A 262 0.19 -14.40 -6.07
N TYR A 263 1.18 -15.22 -6.44
CA TYR A 263 2.46 -15.27 -5.69
C TYR A 263 3.19 -13.91 -5.69
N GLY A 264 3.03 -13.13 -6.78
CA GLY A 264 3.49 -11.76 -6.87
C GLY A 264 2.77 -10.82 -5.90
N ALA A 265 1.44 -10.87 -5.82
CA ALA A 265 0.63 -10.10 -4.87
C ALA A 265 1.00 -10.42 -3.41
N LEU A 266 1.15 -11.71 -3.06
CA LEU A 266 1.63 -12.15 -1.75
C LEU A 266 3.01 -11.56 -1.42
N GLU A 267 3.96 -11.55 -2.38
CA GLU A 267 5.27 -10.92 -2.17
C GLU A 267 5.17 -9.40 -1.90
N VAL A 268 4.21 -8.70 -2.52
CA VAL A 268 3.99 -7.27 -2.27
C VAL A 268 3.39 -7.03 -0.88
N ILE A 269 2.42 -7.83 -0.45
CA ILE A 269 1.84 -7.70 0.89
C ILE A 269 2.89 -8.01 1.98
N GLU A 270 3.75 -8.99 1.75
CA GLU A 270 4.90 -9.24 2.61
C GLU A 270 5.91 -8.07 2.64
N ASN A 271 6.12 -7.38 1.51
CA ASN A 271 6.92 -6.15 1.47
C ASN A 271 6.25 -5.01 2.27
N ILE A 272 4.91 -4.90 2.25
CA ILE A 272 4.16 -3.96 3.11
C ILE A 272 4.39 -4.29 4.58
N PHE A 273 4.29 -5.56 4.98
CA PHE A 273 4.56 -5.98 6.36
C PHE A 273 6.00 -5.72 6.79
N ALA A 274 6.98 -5.89 5.89
CA ALA A 274 8.38 -5.53 6.14
C ALA A 274 8.54 -4.03 6.37
N GLN A 275 7.99 -3.20 5.49
CA GLN A 275 8.00 -1.73 5.62
C GLN A 275 7.35 -1.27 6.92
N PHE A 276 6.15 -1.75 7.22
CA PHE A 276 5.43 -1.43 8.45
C PHE A 276 6.23 -1.82 9.70
N SER A 277 6.88 -2.99 9.68
CA SER A 277 7.77 -3.43 10.76
C SER A 277 8.95 -2.49 10.97
N ASP A 278 9.52 -1.92 9.91
CA ASP A 278 10.65 -1.00 10.00
C ASP A 278 10.23 0.40 10.47
N VAL A 279 9.08 0.91 10.01
CA VAL A 279 8.48 2.16 10.52
C VAL A 279 8.17 2.03 12.01
N LEU A 280 7.48 0.96 12.43
CA LEU A 280 7.07 0.74 13.83
C LEU A 280 8.25 0.58 14.81
N LYS A 281 9.43 0.14 14.36
CA LYS A 281 10.66 0.05 15.19
C LYS A 281 11.35 1.39 15.41
N SER A 282 11.09 2.36 14.53
CA SER A 282 11.70 3.69 14.65
C SER A 282 11.05 4.47 15.80
N LYS A 283 11.55 5.67 16.12
CA LYS A 283 10.83 6.64 16.98
C LYS A 283 9.70 7.32 16.18
N ALA A 284 8.92 6.51 15.48
CA ALA A 284 7.80 6.94 14.66
C ALA A 284 6.71 7.57 15.52
N THR A 285 6.04 8.56 14.95
CA THR A 285 4.78 9.10 15.44
C THR A 285 3.61 8.45 14.69
N TYR A 286 2.38 8.71 15.14
CA TYR A 286 1.19 8.38 14.35
C TYR A 286 1.25 8.91 12.90
N ARG A 287 1.92 10.05 12.65
CA ARG A 287 2.08 10.65 11.30
C ARG A 287 3.08 9.90 10.40
N ASP A 288 3.85 8.98 10.96
CA ASP A 288 4.71 8.06 10.21
C ASP A 288 4.02 6.71 9.98
N ILE A 289 3.25 6.25 10.97
CA ILE A 289 2.58 4.95 10.97
C ILE A 289 1.31 4.98 10.09
N TRP A 290 0.43 5.98 10.28
CA TRP A 290 -0.88 6.02 9.63
C TRP A 290 -0.83 6.00 8.09
N PRO A 291 0.09 6.72 7.41
CA PRO A 291 0.17 6.67 5.95
C PRO A 291 0.51 5.29 5.38
N GLU A 292 1.20 4.43 6.14
CA GLU A 292 1.45 3.04 5.71
C GLU A 292 0.15 2.21 5.78
N VAL A 293 -0.78 2.54 6.69
CA VAL A 293 -2.10 1.89 6.81
C VAL A 293 -3.08 2.40 5.76
N GLU A 294 -3.11 3.72 5.52
CA GLU A 294 -3.85 4.31 4.39
C GLU A 294 -3.42 3.64 3.07
N GLY A 295 -2.10 3.50 2.87
CA GLY A 295 -1.55 2.85 1.69
C GLY A 295 -1.92 1.37 1.56
N LEU A 296 -1.91 0.62 2.66
CA LEU A 296 -2.38 -0.77 2.68
C LEU A 296 -3.86 -0.85 2.31
N ALA A 297 -4.73 -0.05 2.95
CA ALA A 297 -6.16 -0.05 2.69
C ALA A 297 -6.49 0.30 1.22
N LEU A 298 -5.83 1.33 0.67
CA LEU A 298 -5.95 1.73 -0.73
C LEU A 298 -5.46 0.63 -1.69
N ALA A 299 -4.35 -0.04 -1.38
CA ALA A 299 -3.79 -1.08 -2.23
C ALA A 299 -4.64 -2.37 -2.23
N LEU A 300 -5.17 -2.78 -1.07
CA LEU A 300 -6.09 -3.92 -0.96
C LEU A 300 -7.39 -3.68 -1.74
N ARG A 301 -7.93 -2.46 -1.72
CA ARG A 301 -9.14 -2.06 -2.47
C ARG A 301 -8.89 -1.70 -3.95
N SER A 302 -7.68 -1.95 -4.47
CA SER A 302 -7.33 -1.63 -5.86
C SER A 302 -7.59 -2.76 -6.87
N ASN A 303 -7.97 -3.96 -6.39
CA ASN A 303 -8.03 -5.23 -7.13
C ASN A 303 -6.67 -5.74 -7.69
N ASN A 304 -5.55 -5.05 -7.44
CA ASN A 304 -4.22 -5.48 -7.89
C ASN A 304 -3.48 -6.36 -6.85
N LEU A 305 -3.95 -6.39 -5.61
CA LEU A 305 -3.42 -7.26 -4.55
C LEU A 305 -4.33 -8.49 -4.30
N GLU A 306 -4.93 -9.02 -5.35
CA GLU A 306 -5.70 -10.27 -5.28
C GLU A 306 -4.75 -11.48 -5.17
N PHE A 307 -5.08 -12.39 -4.24
CA PHE A 307 -4.32 -13.62 -3.99
C PHE A 307 -5.20 -14.78 -3.48
N ALA A 308 -6.50 -14.58 -3.23
CA ALA A 308 -7.36 -15.55 -2.59
C ALA A 308 -7.47 -16.89 -3.36
N MET A 309 -7.27 -16.84 -4.67
CA MET A 309 -7.31 -18.01 -5.57
C MET A 309 -5.99 -18.80 -5.66
N CYS A 310 -4.93 -18.37 -4.96
CA CYS A 310 -3.63 -19.03 -4.98
C CYS A 310 -3.67 -20.46 -4.39
N ASP A 311 -2.92 -21.38 -4.99
CA ASP A 311 -2.79 -22.78 -4.54
C ASP A 311 -2.17 -22.96 -3.13
N ASP A 312 -1.52 -21.93 -2.59
CA ASP A 312 -0.99 -21.86 -1.21
C ASP A 312 -1.98 -21.18 -0.24
N SER A 313 -3.15 -21.82 -0.04
CA SER A 313 -4.21 -21.28 0.83
C SER A 313 -3.79 -21.10 2.29
N GLU A 314 -2.82 -21.89 2.80
CA GLU A 314 -2.26 -21.74 4.15
C GLU A 314 -1.50 -20.42 4.29
N ARG A 315 -0.73 -20.02 3.26
CA ARG A 315 -0.06 -18.71 3.24
C ARG A 315 -1.05 -17.56 3.08
N CYS A 316 -2.08 -17.72 2.24
CA CYS A 316 -3.14 -16.74 2.07
C CYS A 316 -3.87 -16.45 3.39
N ALA A 317 -4.32 -17.50 4.10
CA ALA A 317 -4.94 -17.38 5.41
C ALA A 317 -4.05 -16.63 6.43
N LYS A 318 -2.75 -16.94 6.47
CA LYS A 318 -1.78 -16.25 7.34
C LYS A 318 -1.54 -14.78 6.96
N VAL A 319 -1.62 -14.42 5.68
CA VAL A 319 -1.54 -13.02 5.23
C VAL A 319 -2.77 -12.25 5.70
N ILE A 320 -3.98 -12.82 5.58
CA ILE A 320 -5.22 -12.23 6.10
C ILE A 320 -5.13 -11.99 7.62
N GLU A 321 -4.58 -12.94 8.37
CA GLU A 321 -4.32 -12.75 9.80
C GLU A 321 -3.31 -11.62 10.09
N LEU A 322 -2.24 -11.50 9.29
CA LEU A 322 -1.24 -10.45 9.48
C LEU A 322 -1.80 -9.05 9.18
N VAL A 323 -2.72 -8.89 8.22
CA VAL A 323 -3.46 -7.63 8.04
C VAL A 323 -4.23 -7.27 9.32
N GLY A 324 -4.91 -8.25 9.92
CA GLY A 324 -5.61 -8.07 11.21
C GLY A 324 -4.69 -7.68 12.37
N TYR A 325 -3.57 -8.41 12.53
CA TYR A 325 -2.58 -8.08 13.56
C TYR A 325 -1.95 -6.69 13.34
N LEU A 326 -1.73 -6.27 12.09
CA LEU A 326 -1.24 -4.93 11.75
C LEU A 326 -2.27 -3.87 12.17
N ALA A 327 -3.53 -4.01 11.75
CA ALA A 327 -4.59 -3.06 12.06
C ALA A 327 -4.77 -2.85 13.57
N ILE A 328 -4.86 -3.94 14.35
CA ILE A 328 -4.97 -3.88 15.82
C ILE A 328 -3.72 -3.22 16.44
N THR A 329 -2.52 -3.57 15.96
CA THR A 329 -1.26 -2.97 16.46
C THR A 329 -1.24 -1.45 16.25
N VAL A 330 -1.78 -0.97 15.13
CA VAL A 330 -1.87 0.46 14.87
C VAL A 330 -2.89 1.12 15.77
N ILE A 331 -4.09 0.57 15.94
CA ILE A 331 -5.08 1.13 16.86
C ILE A 331 -4.50 1.23 18.29
N ASP A 332 -3.74 0.22 18.75
CA ASP A 332 -3.04 0.27 20.04
C ASP A 332 -1.91 1.31 20.10
N ALA A 333 -1.25 1.64 18.98
CA ALA A 333 -0.28 2.73 18.91
C ALA A 333 -0.98 4.10 18.96
N LEU A 334 -2.05 4.28 18.18
CA LEU A 334 -2.86 5.50 18.17
C LEU A 334 -3.52 5.76 19.53
N LYS A 335 -3.99 4.72 20.24
CA LYS A 335 -4.50 4.82 21.62
C LYS A 335 -3.42 5.30 22.59
N LYS A 336 -2.15 4.87 22.46
CA LYS A 336 -1.03 5.33 23.30
C LYS A 336 -0.63 6.79 23.05
N GLU A 337 -0.75 7.26 21.80
CA GLU A 337 -0.52 8.65 21.43
C GLU A 337 -1.77 9.54 21.67
N ASN A 338 -2.87 8.98 22.20
CA ASN A 338 -4.16 9.66 22.45
C ASN A 338 -4.84 10.25 21.20
N VAL A 339 -4.53 9.70 20.01
CA VAL A 339 -5.09 10.12 18.70
C VAL A 339 -6.08 9.10 18.13
N PHE A 340 -6.47 8.07 18.89
CA PHE A 340 -7.58 7.19 18.55
C PHE A 340 -8.86 7.63 19.28
N THR A 341 -9.39 8.78 18.86
CA THR A 341 -10.51 9.50 19.48
C THR A 341 -11.41 10.12 18.41
N PRO A 342 -12.63 10.55 18.74
CA PRO A 342 -13.54 11.16 17.76
C PRO A 342 -12.99 12.48 17.18
N ASP A 343 -12.33 13.28 18.02
CA ASP A 343 -11.79 14.61 17.70
C ASP A 343 -10.32 14.56 17.25
N SER A 344 -9.90 13.46 16.62
CA SER A 344 -8.51 13.22 16.24
C SER A 344 -8.05 14.07 15.04
N ASP A 345 -6.77 14.47 15.07
CA ASP A 345 -6.00 14.95 13.91
C ASP A 345 -6.06 14.01 12.70
N ILE A 346 -6.32 12.72 12.94
CA ILE A 346 -6.44 11.68 11.91
C ILE A 346 -7.88 11.67 11.38
N ARG A 347 -8.17 12.61 10.47
CA ARG A 347 -9.55 12.88 10.02
C ARG A 347 -10.27 11.72 9.31
N ASN A 348 -9.54 10.69 8.84
CA ASN A 348 -10.10 9.56 8.10
C ASN A 348 -10.02 8.21 8.85
N LEU A 349 -9.89 8.20 10.19
CA LEU A 349 -9.91 6.97 11.01
C LEU A 349 -11.05 6.01 10.60
N GLY A 350 -12.29 6.52 10.58
CA GLY A 350 -13.48 5.75 10.24
C GLY A 350 -13.42 5.12 8.85
N LEU A 351 -12.99 5.89 7.84
CA LEU A 351 -12.87 5.45 6.45
C LEU A 351 -11.82 4.36 6.28
N VAL A 352 -10.61 4.56 6.79
CA VAL A 352 -9.52 3.60 6.61
C VAL A 352 -9.81 2.29 7.34
N LEU A 353 -10.38 2.35 8.55
CA LEU A 353 -10.82 1.16 9.27
C LEU A 353 -11.97 0.45 8.55
N CYS A 354 -12.94 1.19 8.01
CA CYS A 354 -14.00 0.64 7.16
C CYS A 354 -13.42 -0.16 5.98
N LEU A 355 -12.51 0.44 5.20
CA LEU A 355 -11.93 -0.22 4.01
C LEU A 355 -11.17 -1.51 4.37
N LEU A 356 -10.44 -1.51 5.49
CA LEU A 356 -9.78 -2.72 6.00
C LEU A 356 -10.80 -3.77 6.47
N MET A 357 -11.79 -3.37 7.26
CA MET A 357 -12.81 -4.29 7.77
C MET A 357 -13.62 -4.93 6.66
N ARG A 358 -14.04 -4.16 5.65
CA ARG A 358 -14.74 -4.69 4.48
C ARG A 358 -13.89 -5.69 3.70
N TRP A 359 -12.62 -5.36 3.44
CA TRP A 359 -11.69 -6.32 2.80
C TRP A 359 -11.55 -7.61 3.61
N GLY A 360 -11.38 -7.51 4.94
CA GLY A 360 -11.29 -8.67 5.84
C GLY A 360 -12.59 -9.48 5.89
N TRP A 361 -13.73 -8.81 5.79
CA TRP A 361 -15.05 -9.43 5.72
C TRP A 361 -15.22 -10.24 4.45
N GLU A 362 -14.91 -9.63 3.29
CA GLU A 362 -14.98 -10.27 1.98
C GLU A 362 -14.21 -11.62 1.95
N GLN A 363 -13.09 -11.75 2.68
CA GLN A 363 -12.30 -12.99 2.72
C GLN A 363 -13.09 -14.23 3.19
N HIS A 364 -13.96 -14.10 4.20
CA HIS A 364 -14.75 -15.24 4.68
C HIS A 364 -16.15 -15.33 4.06
N THR A 365 -16.72 -14.23 3.55
CA THR A 365 -18.04 -14.25 2.91
C THR A 365 -18.01 -14.57 1.43
N SER A 366 -16.86 -14.37 0.77
CA SER A 366 -16.74 -14.45 -0.71
C SER A 366 -15.65 -15.40 -1.18
N TYR A 367 -14.68 -15.73 -0.33
CA TYR A 367 -13.55 -16.61 -0.66
C TYR A 367 -13.41 -17.82 0.29
N ASP A 368 -14.41 -18.09 1.13
CA ASP A 368 -14.50 -19.25 2.04
C ASP A 368 -13.29 -19.46 2.99
N PHE A 369 -12.50 -18.41 3.29
CA PHE A 369 -11.51 -18.48 4.38
C PHE A 369 -12.20 -18.65 5.74
N GLU A 370 -11.55 -19.35 6.68
CA GLU A 370 -12.14 -19.57 8.00
C GLU A 370 -12.36 -18.23 8.75
N ASP A 371 -13.51 -18.06 9.41
CA ASP A 371 -13.77 -16.90 10.29
C ASP A 371 -12.61 -16.62 11.28
N GLU A 372 -11.83 -17.63 11.67
CA GLU A 372 -10.69 -17.46 12.56
C GLU A 372 -9.54 -16.65 11.94
N ASN A 373 -9.46 -16.54 10.62
CA ASN A 373 -8.48 -15.71 9.92
C ASN A 373 -8.93 -14.23 9.83
N SER A 374 -10.23 -13.98 9.67
CA SER A 374 -10.82 -12.64 9.45
C SER A 374 -11.50 -12.01 10.68
N SER A 375 -11.75 -12.76 11.76
CA SER A 375 -12.49 -12.29 12.96
C SER A 375 -11.87 -11.11 13.73
N TRP A 376 -10.71 -10.60 13.29
CA TRP A 376 -10.18 -9.32 13.73
C TRP A 376 -11.08 -8.15 13.35
N VAL A 377 -11.92 -8.27 12.31
CA VAL A 377 -12.91 -7.26 11.92
C VAL A 377 -13.80 -6.86 13.10
N TYR A 378 -14.38 -7.85 13.80
CA TYR A 378 -15.18 -7.60 15.01
C TYR A 378 -14.37 -6.96 16.14
N LYS A 379 -13.05 -7.23 16.23
CA LYS A 379 -12.19 -6.61 17.24
C LYS A 379 -11.95 -5.13 16.93
N ILE A 380 -11.87 -4.74 15.66
CA ILE A 380 -11.80 -3.32 15.26
C ILE A 380 -13.11 -2.60 15.61
N ILE A 381 -14.28 -3.22 15.36
CA ILE A 381 -15.58 -2.67 15.77
C ILE A 381 -15.60 -2.42 17.27
N ASP A 382 -15.26 -3.42 18.08
CA ASP A 382 -15.18 -3.28 19.55
C ASP A 382 -14.25 -2.13 19.96
N MET A 383 -13.05 -2.06 19.37
CA MET A 383 -12.06 -1.03 19.73
C MET A 383 -12.48 0.38 19.31
N ALA A 384 -13.25 0.53 18.22
CA ALA A 384 -13.79 1.79 17.73
C ALA A 384 -15.00 2.26 18.56
N ASP A 385 -15.95 1.36 18.85
CA ASP A 385 -17.11 1.62 19.71
C ASP A 385 -16.64 2.00 21.14
N GLU A 386 -15.63 1.31 21.71
CA GLU A 386 -14.97 1.67 22.97
C GLU A 386 -14.38 3.10 23.00
N ALA A 387 -13.89 3.57 21.84
CA ALA A 387 -13.24 4.87 21.70
C ALA A 387 -14.19 5.98 21.20
N GLY A 388 -15.45 5.65 20.90
CA GLY A 388 -16.41 6.55 20.25
C GLY A 388 -16.05 6.92 18.80
N VAL A 389 -15.08 6.25 18.18
CA VAL A 389 -14.63 6.55 16.82
C VAL A 389 -15.72 6.12 15.84
N LYS A 390 -16.35 7.09 15.17
CA LYS A 390 -17.38 6.81 14.17
C LYS A 390 -16.76 6.08 12.98
N LEU A 391 -17.16 4.82 12.79
CA LEU A 391 -16.92 4.08 11.55
C LEU A 391 -17.88 4.64 10.49
N VAL A 392 -17.32 5.12 9.38
CA VAL A 392 -18.04 5.69 8.23
C VAL A 392 -17.31 5.26 6.97
N GLY A 393 -18.06 4.90 5.94
CA GLY A 393 -17.52 4.21 4.79
C GLY A 393 -18.21 4.56 3.48
N PRO A 394 -18.05 3.70 2.46
CA PRO A 394 -18.79 3.79 1.21
C PRO A 394 -20.31 3.70 1.36
N PRO A 395 -21.08 4.03 0.30
CA PRO A 395 -22.49 3.65 0.20
C PRO A 395 -22.70 2.17 0.59
N LYS A 396 -23.83 1.89 1.26
CA LYS A 396 -24.20 0.59 1.83
C LYS A 396 -23.26 0.05 2.94
N PHE A 397 -22.15 0.72 3.29
CA PHE A 397 -21.29 0.26 4.38
C PHE A 397 -21.98 0.27 5.76
N ASP A 398 -22.93 1.18 6.01
CA ASP A 398 -23.69 1.16 7.28
C ASP A 398 -24.53 -0.14 7.41
N GLU A 399 -25.09 -0.65 6.30
CA GLU A 399 -25.80 -1.94 6.26
C GLU A 399 -24.84 -3.11 6.45
N GLU A 400 -23.66 -3.07 5.82
CA GLU A 400 -22.59 -4.06 6.02
C GLU A 400 -22.15 -4.07 7.49
N LEU A 401 -21.90 -2.91 8.09
CA LEU A 401 -21.47 -2.75 9.49
C LEU A 401 -22.53 -3.27 10.48
N ASP A 402 -23.81 -3.03 10.22
CA ASP A 402 -24.89 -3.58 11.05
C ASP A 402 -24.99 -5.11 10.93
N GLN A 403 -24.75 -5.68 9.74
CA GLN A 403 -24.59 -7.13 9.59
C GLN A 403 -23.37 -7.65 10.38
N MET A 404 -22.20 -6.99 10.31
CA MET A 404 -21.03 -7.35 11.12
C MET A 404 -21.34 -7.30 12.62
N ARG A 405 -21.99 -6.24 13.10
CA ARG A 405 -22.41 -6.09 14.50
C ARG A 405 -23.38 -7.18 14.93
N SER A 406 -24.32 -7.59 14.08
CA SER A 406 -25.27 -8.67 14.37
C SER A 406 -24.58 -10.03 14.62
N GLN A 407 -23.49 -10.31 13.89
CA GLN A 407 -22.74 -11.57 13.99
C GLN A 407 -21.68 -11.58 15.11
N ARG A 408 -21.32 -10.40 15.66
CA ARG A 408 -20.27 -10.23 16.68
C ARG A 408 -20.44 -11.18 17.87
N ALA A 409 -21.67 -11.37 18.36
CA ALA A 409 -21.94 -12.25 19.51
C ALA A 409 -21.66 -13.73 19.21
N GLU A 410 -21.93 -14.19 17.98
CA GLU A 410 -21.64 -15.57 17.54
C GLU A 410 -20.12 -15.80 17.42
N LYS A 411 -19.40 -14.83 16.83
CA LYS A 411 -17.95 -14.98 16.57
C LYS A 411 -17.06 -14.65 17.77
N ALA A 412 -17.63 -14.23 18.92
CA ALA A 412 -16.89 -13.80 20.10
C ALA A 412 -15.83 -14.81 20.60
N THR A 413 -16.07 -16.12 20.44
CA THR A 413 -15.11 -17.17 20.80
C THR A 413 -13.85 -17.15 19.92
N LYS A 414 -14.01 -16.90 18.62
CA LYS A 414 -12.93 -16.77 17.62
C LYS A 414 -12.12 -15.50 17.83
N MET A 415 -12.74 -14.46 18.41
CA MET A 415 -12.09 -13.17 18.67
C MET A 415 -10.95 -13.23 19.71
N ASN A 416 -10.90 -14.27 20.55
CA ASN A 416 -9.96 -14.35 21.68
C ASN A 416 -8.48 -14.19 21.28
N ARG A 417 -8.09 -14.64 20.09
CA ARG A 417 -6.72 -14.54 19.57
C ARG A 417 -6.26 -13.09 19.28
N TRP A 418 -7.20 -12.16 19.17
CA TRP A 418 -6.98 -10.75 18.86
C TRP A 418 -6.91 -9.86 20.11
N ASN A 419 -7.20 -10.39 21.30
CA ASN A 419 -7.15 -9.64 22.55
C ASN A 419 -5.73 -9.36 23.07
N SER A 420 -4.71 -10.03 22.53
CA SER A 420 -3.30 -9.75 22.83
C SER A 420 -2.46 -9.89 21.56
N VAL A 421 -2.16 -8.75 20.94
CA VAL A 421 -1.38 -8.68 19.70
C VAL A 421 0.03 -8.18 20.01
N ASN A 422 1.02 -8.94 19.55
CA ASN A 422 2.41 -8.50 19.50
C ASN A 422 2.90 -8.69 18.06
N TRP A 423 2.87 -7.60 17.28
CA TRP A 423 3.27 -7.59 15.86
C TRP A 423 4.60 -8.29 15.61
N THR A 424 5.62 -7.96 16.41
CA THR A 424 6.97 -8.52 16.25
C THR A 424 6.97 -10.05 16.39
N ASN A 425 6.21 -10.59 17.34
CA ASN A 425 6.10 -12.04 17.52
C ASN A 425 5.27 -12.68 16.40
N LYS A 426 4.15 -12.07 15.98
CA LYS A 426 3.31 -12.60 14.89
C LYS A 426 4.04 -12.64 13.55
N LEU A 427 4.74 -11.56 13.19
CA LEU A 427 5.56 -11.49 11.97
C LEU A 427 6.73 -12.49 12.00
N LYS A 428 7.37 -12.69 13.16
CA LYS A 428 8.39 -13.75 13.34
C LYS A 428 7.80 -15.15 13.22
N SER A 429 6.58 -15.40 13.70
CA SER A 429 5.91 -16.70 13.54
C SER A 429 5.55 -16.99 12.09
N TYR A 430 5.25 -15.97 11.28
CA TYR A 430 5.01 -16.10 9.84
C TYR A 430 6.29 -16.44 9.05
N ALA A 431 7.37 -15.68 9.27
CA ALA A 431 8.65 -15.87 8.58
C ALA A 431 9.81 -16.13 9.57
N PRO A 432 9.83 -17.28 10.28
CA PRO A 432 10.79 -17.53 11.36
C PRO A 432 12.23 -17.77 10.88
N LYS A 433 12.41 -18.20 9.62
CA LYS A 433 13.71 -18.51 9.00
C LYS A 433 13.76 -18.21 7.49
N THR A 434 12.73 -17.55 6.96
CA THR A 434 12.51 -17.32 5.52
C THR A 434 12.61 -15.84 5.18
N ARG A 435 12.83 -15.54 3.89
CA ARG A 435 12.84 -14.18 3.36
C ARG A 435 11.39 -13.68 3.27
N LEU A 436 11.03 -12.73 4.14
CA LEU A 436 9.79 -11.96 4.05
C LEU A 436 9.85 -11.07 2.80
N GLY A 437 8.94 -11.26 1.85
CA GLY A 437 8.83 -10.45 0.64
C GLY A 437 10.07 -10.51 -0.27
N GLY A 438 10.20 -9.50 -1.12
CA GLY A 438 11.30 -9.39 -2.06
C GLY A 438 10.88 -8.91 -3.46
N HIS A 439 11.56 -9.48 -4.45
CA HIS A 439 11.46 -9.11 -5.87
C HIS A 439 11.57 -10.34 -6.79
N ARG A 440 11.23 -11.54 -6.31
CA ARG A 440 11.31 -12.79 -7.08
C ARG A 440 10.35 -12.76 -8.28
N TYR A 441 9.21 -12.09 -8.11
CA TYR A 441 8.14 -12.01 -9.12
C TYR A 441 8.18 -10.72 -9.94
N ASP A 442 9.12 -9.80 -9.66
CA ASP A 442 9.24 -8.50 -10.32
C ASP A 442 9.76 -8.65 -11.76
N ILE A 443 8.84 -8.66 -12.73
CA ILE A 443 9.09 -8.83 -14.16
C ILE A 443 9.96 -7.69 -14.71
N THR A 444 9.92 -6.50 -14.09
CA THR A 444 10.75 -5.35 -14.51
C THR A 444 12.24 -5.55 -14.21
N LYS A 445 12.56 -6.37 -13.19
CA LYS A 445 13.94 -6.73 -12.82
C LYS A 445 14.52 -7.91 -13.61
N MET A 446 13.68 -8.68 -14.31
CA MET A 446 14.15 -9.74 -15.20
C MET A 446 14.96 -9.17 -16.39
N SER A 447 15.86 -9.99 -16.94
CA SER A 447 16.54 -9.67 -18.20
C SER A 447 15.59 -9.74 -19.40
N VAL A 448 16.00 -9.12 -20.51
CA VAL A 448 15.28 -9.23 -21.80
C VAL A 448 15.29 -10.67 -22.32
N ALA A 449 16.30 -11.47 -21.96
CA ALA A 449 16.41 -12.86 -22.39
C ALA A 449 15.45 -13.78 -21.63
N GLU A 450 15.29 -13.58 -20.31
CA GLU A 450 14.34 -14.33 -19.48
C GLU A 450 12.90 -14.03 -19.90
N ARG A 451 12.51 -12.75 -19.97
CA ARG A 451 11.14 -12.36 -20.39
C ARG A 451 10.73 -12.92 -21.75
N LYS A 452 11.67 -13.03 -22.70
CA LYS A 452 11.40 -13.62 -24.03
C LYS A 452 11.09 -15.11 -24.02
N GLN A 453 11.40 -15.84 -22.95
CA GLN A 453 11.07 -17.27 -22.82
C GLN A 453 9.59 -17.50 -22.48
N TYR A 454 8.95 -16.51 -21.86
CA TYR A 454 7.58 -16.58 -21.33
C TYR A 454 6.59 -15.69 -22.09
N PHE A 455 7.04 -14.98 -23.12
CA PHE A 455 6.21 -14.09 -23.93
C PHE A 455 5.24 -14.87 -24.82
N VAL A 456 3.94 -14.59 -24.69
CA VAL A 456 2.86 -15.30 -25.39
C VAL A 456 2.43 -14.56 -26.66
N GLY A 457 2.80 -13.28 -26.80
CA GLY A 457 2.36 -12.39 -27.88
C GLY A 457 2.76 -12.82 -29.30
N GLY A 458 1.78 -13.26 -30.09
CA GLY A 458 1.91 -13.42 -31.53
C GLY A 458 1.74 -12.09 -32.28
N GLY A 459 2.83 -11.40 -32.61
CA GLY A 459 2.89 -10.37 -33.67
C GLY A 459 2.10 -9.06 -33.48
N GLY A 460 1.22 -8.96 -32.50
CA GLY A 460 0.42 -7.77 -32.17
C GLY A 460 1.17 -6.74 -31.34
N GLY A 461 2.30 -6.21 -31.84
CA GLY A 461 2.96 -5.10 -31.15
C GLY A 461 2.07 -3.87 -31.09
N PHE A 462 2.01 -3.23 -29.90
CA PHE A 462 1.45 -1.89 -29.60
C PHE A 462 0.87 -1.17 -30.84
N ARG A 463 -0.39 -1.47 -31.17
CA ARG A 463 -1.13 -0.64 -32.14
C ARG A 463 -1.58 0.60 -31.40
N MET A 464 -0.81 1.68 -31.56
CA MET A 464 -1.31 3.01 -31.24
C MET A 464 -2.59 3.25 -32.04
N LEU A 465 -3.67 3.58 -31.34
CA LEU A 465 -4.82 4.29 -31.89
C LEU A 465 -4.45 5.76 -32.03
#